data_AF-A0A538II35-F1
#
_entry.id   AF-A0A538II35-F1
#
_cell.length_a   1.000
_cell.length_b   1.000
_cell.length_c   1.000
_cell.angle_alpha   90.00
_cell.angle_beta   90.00
_cell.angle_gamma   90.00
#
_symmetry.space_group_name_H-M   'P 1'
#
loop_
_entity.id
_entity.type
_entity.pdbx_description
1 polymer ?
#
loop_
_entity_poly.entity_id
_entity_poly.type
_entity_poly.pdbx_seq_one_letter_code
_entity_poly.pdbx_strand_id
1 'polypeptide(L)'
;MGKRLIHLTSASLAGVLLAAVGAIVGASPATSAPVIQPGSSLEFGNSFCTANWVYDGGGGPYIGAAAHCATGVGQRVDLATGSLGSSIEPIGSVAYISKSL
;
A
#
# COMPACT_ATOMS: atom_id res chain seq x y z
N MET A 1 -29.85 -26.59 -3.73
CA MET A 1 -30.88 -25.92 -4.57
C MET A 1 -31.58 -24.87 -3.72
N GLY A 2 -31.56 -23.61 -4.17
CA GLY A 2 -32.29 -22.52 -3.52
C GLY A 2 -32.03 -21.21 -4.25
N LYS A 3 -32.74 -20.95 -5.35
CA LYS A 3 -32.71 -19.66 -6.05
C LYS A 3 -33.69 -18.72 -5.35
N ARG A 4 -33.20 -17.62 -4.78
CA ARG A 4 -34.05 -16.53 -4.28
C ARG A 4 -34.22 -15.53 -5.42
N LEU A 5 -35.43 -15.47 -6.00
CA LEU A 5 -35.82 -14.39 -6.90
C LEU A 5 -36.22 -13.18 -6.07
N ILE A 6 -35.60 -12.05 -6.39
CA ILE A 6 -35.94 -10.73 -5.83
C ILE A 6 -36.86 -10.04 -6.83
N HIS A 7 -38.03 -9.60 -6.38
CA HIS A 7 -38.92 -8.73 -7.14
C HIS A 7 -38.25 -7.36 -7.31
N LEU A 8 -37.87 -6.98 -8.53
CA LEU A 8 -37.55 -5.59 -8.83
C LEU A 8 -38.86 -4.83 -9.00
N THR A 9 -39.35 -4.20 -7.93
CA THR A 9 -40.31 -3.11 -8.06
C THR A 9 -39.61 -1.97 -8.78
N SER A 10 -40.15 -1.55 -9.92
CA SER A 10 -39.64 -0.49 -10.79
C SER A 10 -39.39 0.81 -10.00
N ALA A 11 -38.18 0.97 -9.47
CA ALA A 11 -37.72 2.21 -8.89
C ALA A 11 -37.36 3.15 -10.06
N SER A 12 -38.05 4.29 -10.08
CA SER A 12 -37.98 5.35 -11.08
C SER A 12 -36.54 5.67 -11.51
N LEU A 13 -36.22 5.47 -12.80
CA LEU A 13 -34.89 5.74 -13.38
C LEU A 13 -34.41 7.20 -13.22
N ALA A 14 -35.29 8.13 -12.84
CA ALA A 14 -34.97 9.55 -12.70
C ALA A 14 -34.03 9.88 -11.52
N GLY A 15 -34.00 9.05 -10.47
CA GLY A 15 -33.17 9.30 -9.28
C GLY A 15 -31.69 8.92 -9.44
N VAL A 16 -31.36 8.03 -10.38
CA VAL A 16 -30.01 7.48 -10.54
C VAL A 16 -29.08 8.44 -11.29
N LEU A 17 -29.64 9.29 -12.18
CA LEU A 17 -28.82 10.21 -12.98
C LEU A 17 -28.18 11.33 -12.15
N LEU A 18 -28.86 11.89 -11.13
CA LEU A 18 -28.33 13.02 -10.36
C LEU A 18 -27.17 12.61 -9.43
N ALA A 19 -27.15 11.38 -8.94
CA ALA A 19 -26.04 10.88 -8.12
C ALA A 19 -24.75 10.66 -8.95
N ALA A 20 -24.88 10.32 -10.23
CA ALA A 20 -23.73 10.13 -11.12
C ALA A 20 -23.05 11.45 -11.50
N VAL A 21 -23.83 12.55 -11.64
CA VAL A 21 -23.29 13.88 -11.99
C VAL A 21 -22.54 14.53 -10.83
N GLY A 22 -22.92 14.26 -9.57
CA GLY A 22 -22.19 14.77 -8.40
C GLY A 22 -20.81 14.14 -8.21
N ALA A 23 -20.60 12.90 -8.70
CA ALA A 23 -19.34 12.18 -8.53
C ALA A 23 -18.23 12.63 -9.50
N ILE A 24 -18.59 13.19 -10.67
CA ILE A 24 -17.61 13.60 -11.70
C ILE A 24 -16.98 14.97 -11.43
N VAL A 25 -17.66 15.88 -10.72
CA VAL A 25 -17.16 17.23 -10.42
C VAL A 25 -16.32 17.31 -9.14
N GLY A 26 -16.32 16.27 -8.31
CA GLY A 26 -15.59 16.22 -7.03
C GLY A 26 -14.44 15.20 -6.99
N ALA A 27 -14.18 14.47 -8.07
CA ALA A 27 -13.07 13.53 -8.11
C ALA A 27 -11.76 14.32 -8.23
N SER A 28 -11.06 14.50 -7.11
CA SER A 28 -9.64 14.90 -7.14
C SER A 28 -8.89 13.95 -8.08
N PRO A 29 -7.97 14.46 -8.92
CA PRO A 29 -7.17 13.59 -9.76
C PRO A 29 -6.46 12.56 -8.87
N ALA A 30 -6.58 11.27 -9.21
CA ALA A 30 -5.87 10.23 -8.51
C ALA A 30 -4.37 10.46 -8.68
N THR A 31 -3.68 10.83 -7.61
CA THR A 31 -2.21 10.87 -7.60
C THR A 31 -1.70 9.45 -7.72
N SER A 32 -0.78 9.21 -8.66
CA SER A 32 -0.11 7.91 -8.78
C SER A 32 0.57 7.56 -7.46
N ALA A 33 0.27 6.36 -6.94
CA ALA A 33 1.00 5.81 -5.81
C ALA A 33 2.50 5.73 -6.16
N PRO A 34 3.41 6.02 -5.21
CA PRO A 34 4.82 5.90 -5.47
C PRO A 34 5.17 4.45 -5.83
N VAL A 35 5.96 4.30 -6.88
CA VAL A 35 6.45 2.98 -7.29
C VAL A 35 7.62 2.62 -6.38
N ILE A 36 7.40 1.64 -5.51
CA ILE A 36 8.44 1.05 -4.67
C ILE A 36 9.19 0.00 -5.49
N GLN A 37 10.51 0.17 -5.62
CA GLN A 37 11.35 -0.69 -6.44
C GLN A 37 12.72 -0.91 -5.77
N PRO A 38 13.51 -1.90 -6.23
CA PRO A 38 14.91 -2.00 -5.85
C PRO A 38 15.63 -0.65 -5.96
N GLY A 39 16.35 -0.25 -4.90
CA GLY A 39 17.00 1.07 -4.85
C GLY A 39 16.18 2.16 -4.17
N SER A 40 14.88 1.97 -3.92
CA SER A 40 14.07 2.91 -3.14
C SER A 40 14.63 3.08 -1.73
N SER A 41 14.56 4.30 -1.18
CA SER A 41 14.97 4.54 0.20
C SER A 41 13.87 4.20 1.18
N LEU A 42 14.24 3.54 2.27
CA LEU A 42 13.39 3.06 3.32
C LEU A 42 13.86 3.63 4.65
N GLU A 43 12.93 4.09 5.47
CA GLU A 43 13.19 4.59 6.82
C GLU A 43 12.72 3.58 7.86
N PHE A 44 13.65 3.21 8.73
CA PHE A 44 13.50 2.28 9.83
C PHE A 44 13.56 3.07 11.15
N GLY A 45 12.56 3.92 11.40
CA GLY A 45 12.55 4.82 12.55
C GLY A 45 13.58 5.94 12.42
N ASN A 46 14.81 5.73 12.87
CA ASN A 46 15.89 6.75 12.80
C ASN A 46 17.04 6.32 11.88
N SER A 47 16.83 5.31 11.03
CA SER A 47 17.86 4.76 10.14
C SER A 47 17.36 4.68 8.72
N PHE A 48 18.21 5.00 7.75
CA PHE A 48 17.87 4.93 6.32
C PHE A 48 18.61 3.80 5.66
N CYS A 49 17.87 3.02 4.88
CA CYS A 49 18.39 1.89 4.13
C CYS A 49 17.79 1.83 2.74
N THR A 50 18.39 1.01 1.89
CA THR A 50 17.94 0.84 0.51
C THR A 50 17.20 -0.47 0.35
N ALA A 51 16.06 -0.42 -0.33
CA ALA A 51 15.31 -1.59 -0.74
C ALA A 51 16.15 -2.48 -1.68
N ASN A 52 16.14 -3.80 -1.44
CA ASN A 52 16.78 -4.79 -2.31
C ASN A 52 15.81 -5.33 -3.36
N TRP A 53 15.33 -6.56 -3.23
CA TRP A 53 14.40 -7.23 -4.12
C TRP A 53 12.99 -7.21 -3.56
N VAL A 54 12.03 -7.32 -4.47
CA VAL A 54 10.64 -7.63 -4.15
C VAL A 54 10.47 -9.15 -4.20
N TYR A 55 9.86 -9.71 -3.17
CA TYR A 55 9.60 -11.14 -3.02
C TYR A 55 8.08 -11.36 -3.02
N ASP A 56 7.63 -12.43 -3.66
CA ASP A 56 6.25 -12.90 -3.56
C ASP A 56 6.18 -14.00 -2.50
N GLY A 57 5.38 -13.80 -1.46
CA GLY A 57 5.22 -14.74 -0.35
C GLY A 57 3.76 -14.98 -0.02
N GLY A 58 3.47 -16.03 0.75
CA GLY A 58 2.10 -16.45 1.08
C GLY A 58 1.22 -15.40 1.79
N GLY A 59 1.81 -14.31 2.28
CA GLY A 59 1.11 -13.16 2.89
C GLY A 59 1.07 -11.89 2.03
N GLY A 60 1.57 -11.92 0.79
CA GLY A 60 1.63 -10.78 -0.13
C GLY A 60 3.05 -10.44 -0.60
N PRO A 61 3.21 -9.32 -1.33
CA PRO A 61 4.53 -8.85 -1.73
C PRO A 61 5.31 -8.34 -0.51
N TYR A 62 6.58 -8.74 -0.44
CA TYR A 62 7.53 -8.25 0.54
C TYR A 62 8.63 -7.50 -0.18
N ILE A 63 9.19 -6.47 0.47
CA ILE A 63 10.42 -5.83 0.00
C ILE A 63 11.51 -6.04 1.04
N GLY A 64 12.68 -6.47 0.60
CA GLY A 64 13.80 -6.71 1.50
C GLY A 64 14.66 -5.46 1.70
N ALA A 65 15.36 -5.45 2.83
CA ALA A 65 16.43 -4.51 3.15
C ALA A 65 17.56 -5.28 3.87
N ALA A 66 18.67 -4.63 4.19
CA ALA A 66 19.71 -5.27 4.98
C ALA A 66 19.22 -5.57 6.41
N ALA A 67 19.58 -6.73 6.95
CA ALA A 67 19.10 -7.17 8.27
C ALA A 67 19.45 -6.18 9.40
N HIS A 68 20.59 -5.51 9.31
CA HIS A 68 21.04 -4.52 10.31
C HIS A 68 20.23 -3.22 10.31
N CYS A 69 19.37 -3.00 9.32
CA CYS A 69 18.46 -1.85 9.27
C CYS A 69 17.29 -1.99 10.25
N ALA A 70 16.89 -3.23 10.53
CA ALA A 70 15.76 -3.54 11.38
C ALA A 70 16.22 -3.81 12.82
N THR A 71 15.55 -3.20 13.78
CA THR A 71 15.71 -3.44 15.22
C THR A 71 14.84 -4.59 15.72
N GLY A 72 13.79 -4.96 14.99
CA GLY A 72 12.91 -6.07 15.35
C GLY A 72 11.75 -6.31 14.38
N VAL A 73 11.15 -7.50 14.47
CA VAL A 73 9.88 -7.82 13.79
C VAL A 73 8.77 -6.91 14.33
N GLY A 74 7.90 -6.43 13.46
CA GLY A 74 6.83 -5.48 13.78
C GLY A 74 7.29 -4.01 13.78
N GLN A 75 8.58 -3.73 13.64
CA GLN A 75 9.06 -2.36 13.44
C GLN A 75 8.42 -1.76 12.20
N ARG A 76 7.89 -0.54 12.33
CA ARG A 76 7.35 0.24 11.21
C ARG A 76 8.44 0.61 10.21
N VAL A 77 8.09 0.53 8.93
CA VAL A 77 8.95 0.94 7.81
C VAL A 77 8.18 1.94 6.96
N ASP A 78 8.83 3.07 6.70
CA ASP A 78 8.30 4.11 5.82
C ASP A 78 9.11 4.17 4.51
N LEU A 79 8.48 4.60 3.42
CA LEU A 79 9.17 5.03 2.21
C LEU A 79 9.79 6.40 2.45
N ALA A 80 11.03 6.62 2.03
CA ALA A 80 11.75 7.87 2.24
C ALA A 80 12.29 8.49 0.94
N THR A 81 12.53 9.80 0.96
CA THR A 81 13.14 10.52 -0.17
C THR A 81 14.66 10.30 -0.26
N GLY A 82 15.10 9.18 -0.83
CA GLY A 82 16.54 8.91 -0.99
C GLY A 82 17.28 8.65 0.34
N SER A 83 18.59 8.36 0.27
CA SER A 83 19.35 7.74 1.37
C SER A 83 19.45 8.56 2.68
N LEU A 84 19.05 9.84 2.70
CA LEU A 84 19.05 10.74 3.86
C LEU A 84 17.78 11.62 3.90
N GLY A 85 16.71 11.16 3.25
CA GLY A 85 15.48 11.93 3.05
C GLY A 85 14.59 12.06 4.28
N SER A 86 13.37 12.50 4.03
CA SER A 86 12.27 12.45 4.99
C SER A 86 11.33 11.30 4.63
N SER A 87 10.75 10.66 5.65
CA SER A 87 9.59 9.78 5.50
C SER A 87 8.51 10.45 4.63
N ILE A 88 8.04 9.71 3.64
CA ILE A 88 6.95 10.07 2.74
C ILE A 88 5.66 9.45 3.26
N GLU A 89 5.66 8.12 3.47
CA GLU A 89 4.50 7.38 3.91
C GLU A 89 4.85 6.01 4.51
N PRO A 90 4.00 5.44 5.39
CA PRO A 90 4.14 4.06 5.83
C PRO A 90 3.90 3.07 4.71
N ILE A 91 4.79 2.08 4.58
CA ILE A 91 4.65 0.99 3.62
C ILE A 91 4.45 -0.38 4.28
N GLY A 92 4.69 -0.49 5.59
CA GLY A 92 4.42 -1.72 6.33
C GLY A 92 5.25 -1.86 7.60
N SER A 93 5.50 -3.12 7.98
CA SER A 93 6.34 -3.47 9.11
C SER A 93 7.23 -4.68 8.81
N VAL A 94 8.33 -4.78 9.55
CA VAL A 94 9.29 -5.88 9.41
C VAL A 94 8.60 -7.20 9.72
N ALA A 95 8.44 -8.06 8.71
CA ALA A 95 7.78 -9.36 8.88
C ALA A 95 8.74 -10.44 9.42
N TYR A 96 10.04 -10.33 9.11
CA TYR A 96 11.05 -11.31 9.46
C TYR A 96 12.45 -10.67 9.44
N ILE A 97 13.34 -11.13 10.31
CA ILE A 97 14.76 -10.80 10.28
C ILE A 97 15.53 -12.11 10.25
N SER A 98 16.26 -12.37 9.16
CA SER A 98 17.19 -13.49 9.09
C SER A 98 18.32 -13.28 10.07
N LYS A 99 18.49 -14.22 11.01
CA LYS A 99 19.76 -14.35 11.75
C LYS A 99 20.83 -14.80 10.76
N SER A 100 22.01 -14.19 10.85
CA SER A 100 23.18 -14.31 9.99
C SER A 100 23.28 -15.64 9.21
N LEU A 101 23.50 -15.53 7.90
CA LEU A 101 24.19 -16.58 7.14
C LEU A 101 25.64 -16.71 7.65
#